data_AF-A0A9P0L6T1-F1
#
_entry.id   AF-A0A9P0L6T1-F1
#
_cell.length_a   1.000
_cell.length_b   1.000
_cell.length_c   1.000
_cell.angle_alpha   90.00
_cell.angle_beta   90.00
_cell.angle_gamma   90.00
#
_symmetry.space_group_name_H-M   'P 1'
#
loop_
_entity.id
_entity.type
_entity.pdbx_description
1 polymer ?
#
loop_
_entity_poly.entity_id
_entity_poly.type
_entity_poly.pdbx_seq_one_letter_code
_entity_poly.pdbx_strand_id
1 'polypeptide(L)'
;MKLGTLGKSLSDGKTVMFSIWGQEYTILYNTPFIKEMKLLPILFAGCSIKPKFYPPFIYINMSEFVWYKSKDKEHWSEVGTGFQYCIQKGDVDHYLKLKCTPYNYVGAKGNISEVISENRVICMGELPKCPFEDRHKFTKKWSNNMELRIVTYNILAERYTAIDGNYSYCEPVYLSMEYRKQLILKELLGNNSYPIQSDSIFRYFLIGYKADIICLQEVDIVHYHKFFGPKMRENSYYGVFRKKGNRLTEGLACFVRRNRYSLMSSRHLVYSQEVKKKQYSHIWKHLAKNKKVADVFLKQHTSLQVVVLVCPERILIVANTHLYYHPDANSIRLLQANIATIYLDDLKNFYYRQCKTDVHVIFCGDFNSDHSKSLYPFMIQGRIHPKHKDCLQVDEHGNLLLNHKFHFTSACGTPLYTNYTPDYKGCLDYIFVEDNTMEVKQVIPLPDETELSQYNGLPNKYYPSDHVALVADLLINNRNSW
;
A
#
# COMPACT_ATOMS: atom_id res chain seq x y z
N MET A 1 -25.64 -24.59 48.83
CA MET A 1 -24.17 -24.73 48.95
C MET A 1 -23.52 -23.44 48.49
N LYS A 2 -22.79 -22.72 49.36
CA LYS A 2 -21.91 -21.63 48.93
C LYS A 2 -20.77 -22.28 48.13
N LEU A 3 -20.63 -21.93 46.85
CA LEU A 3 -19.63 -22.50 45.92
C LEU A 3 -18.18 -22.07 46.19
N GLY A 4 -17.93 -21.26 47.24
CA GLY A 4 -16.61 -20.80 47.65
C GLY A 4 -16.70 -19.46 48.39
N THR A 5 -15.63 -19.08 49.09
CA THR A 5 -15.50 -17.78 49.77
C THR A 5 -14.17 -17.15 49.36
N LEU A 6 -14.18 -15.89 48.90
CA LEU A 6 -12.94 -15.12 48.71
C LEU A 6 -12.28 -14.92 50.07
N GLY A 7 -11.07 -15.46 50.25
CA GLY A 7 -10.28 -15.29 51.45
C GLY A 7 -9.65 -13.90 51.51
N LYS A 8 -9.47 -13.38 52.73
CA LYS A 8 -8.87 -12.07 53.03
C LYS A 8 -7.56 -11.83 52.25
N SER A 9 -7.41 -10.61 51.73
CA SER A 9 -6.14 -10.05 51.28
C SER A 9 -5.11 -10.15 52.42
N LEU A 10 -4.03 -10.91 52.23
CA LEU A 10 -2.89 -10.87 53.14
C LEU A 10 -2.15 -9.53 52.97
N SER A 11 -1.57 -9.06 54.07
CA SER A 11 -1.04 -7.72 54.33
C SER A 11 0.19 -7.28 53.52
N ASP A 12 0.41 -7.86 52.34
CA ASP A 12 1.48 -7.48 51.40
C ASP A 12 0.96 -7.07 50.00
N GLY A 13 -0.37 -7.03 49.80
CA GLY A 13 -0.99 -6.42 48.63
C GLY A 13 -0.78 -7.12 47.27
N LYS A 14 -0.23 -8.35 47.24
CA LYS A 14 0.16 -9.02 45.97
C LYS A 14 -0.46 -10.39 45.69
N THR A 15 -1.10 -11.04 46.65
CA THR A 15 -1.58 -12.42 46.47
C THR A 15 -3.01 -12.57 47.02
N VAL A 16 -3.98 -12.78 46.14
CA VAL A 16 -5.37 -13.07 46.53
C VAL A 16 -5.54 -14.59 46.50
N MET A 17 -6.10 -15.17 47.56
CA MET A 17 -6.34 -16.61 47.66
C MET A 17 -7.84 -16.89 47.57
N PHE A 18 -8.20 -17.87 46.74
CA PHE A 18 -9.55 -18.37 46.58
C PHE A 18 -9.63 -19.78 47.18
N SER A 19 -10.57 -20.02 48.08
CA SER A 19 -10.73 -21.36 48.68
C SER A 19 -12.01 -22.02 48.15
N ILE A 20 -11.86 -23.23 47.60
CA ILE A 20 -12.96 -24.12 47.20
C ILE A 20 -12.82 -25.41 47.99
N TRP A 21 -13.82 -25.72 48.83
CA TRP A 21 -13.86 -26.94 49.65
C TRP A 21 -12.59 -27.21 50.48
N GLY A 22 -11.95 -26.16 51.00
CA GLY A 22 -10.74 -26.26 51.82
C GLY A 22 -9.43 -26.38 51.02
N GLN A 23 -9.50 -26.44 49.69
CA GLN A 23 -8.33 -26.31 48.83
C GLN A 23 -8.11 -24.84 48.48
N GLU A 24 -6.90 -24.35 48.72
CA GLU A 24 -6.53 -22.97 48.44
C GLU A 24 -5.94 -22.83 47.02
N TYR A 25 -6.38 -21.80 46.31
CA TYR A 25 -5.94 -21.43 44.97
C TYR A 25 -5.42 -20.01 44.98
N THR A 26 -4.22 -19.79 44.45
CA THR A 26 -3.72 -18.43 44.24
C THR A 26 -4.36 -17.81 43.00
N ILE A 27 -4.99 -16.64 43.16
CA ILE A 27 -5.50 -15.84 42.05
C ILE A 27 -4.33 -15.06 41.44
N LEU A 28 -4.03 -15.39 40.20
CA LEU A 28 -3.00 -14.74 39.40
C LEU A 28 -3.61 -13.57 38.62
N TYR A 29 -3.49 -12.36 39.15
CA TYR A 29 -4.01 -11.15 38.49
C TYR A 29 -3.05 -10.64 37.41
N ASN A 30 -3.57 -10.36 36.20
CA ASN A 30 -2.81 -9.82 35.07
C ASN A 30 -1.48 -10.54 34.81
N THR A 31 -1.47 -11.87 34.95
CA THR A 31 -0.29 -12.66 34.60
C THR A 31 -0.07 -12.63 33.09
N PRO A 32 1.20 -12.49 32.65
CA PRO A 32 1.52 -12.52 31.22
C PRO A 32 1.04 -13.84 30.62
N PHE A 33 0.21 -13.77 29.59
CA PHE A 33 -0.37 -14.96 28.98
C PHE A 33 -0.42 -14.86 27.46
N ILE A 34 0.11 -15.88 26.78
CA ILE A 34 0.07 -15.99 25.33
C ILE A 34 -0.96 -17.06 24.99
N LYS A 35 -2.10 -16.63 24.46
CA LYS A 35 -3.17 -17.55 24.04
C LYS A 35 -2.77 -18.38 22.82
N GLU A 36 -2.20 -17.71 21.83
CA GLU A 36 -1.80 -18.30 20.55
C GLU A 36 -0.64 -17.49 19.98
N MET A 37 0.37 -18.18 19.47
CA MET A 37 1.52 -17.59 18.81
C MET A 37 1.69 -18.20 17.42
N LYS A 38 1.86 -17.35 16.41
CA LYS A 38 2.08 -17.78 15.02
C LYS A 38 3.35 -17.18 14.44
N LEU A 39 4.01 -17.96 13.59
CA LEU A 39 5.06 -17.48 12.69
C LEU A 39 4.50 -17.31 11.28
N LEU A 40 5.24 -16.60 10.43
CA LEU A 40 4.90 -16.53 9.01
C LEU A 40 5.10 -17.92 8.38
N PRO A 41 4.20 -18.35 7.47
CA PRO A 41 4.30 -19.67 6.85
C PRO A 41 5.47 -19.75 5.85
N ILE A 42 5.80 -18.64 5.20
CA ILE A 42 6.92 -18.56 4.24
C ILE A 42 8.08 -17.81 4.87
N LEU A 43 9.25 -18.46 4.89
CA LEU A 43 10.45 -17.97 5.56
C LEU A 43 11.59 -17.88 4.56
N PHE A 44 12.16 -16.69 4.38
CA PHE A 44 13.32 -16.49 3.51
C PHE A 44 14.57 -16.15 4.33
N ALA A 45 15.69 -16.78 3.99
CA ALA A 45 17.00 -16.36 4.50
C ALA A 45 17.30 -14.91 4.07
N GLY A 46 17.88 -14.12 4.99
CA GLY A 46 18.12 -12.68 4.84
C GLY A 46 16.94 -11.80 5.23
N CYS A 47 15.75 -12.36 5.47
CA CYS A 47 14.57 -11.64 5.92
C CYS A 47 14.42 -11.69 7.44
N SER A 48 13.76 -10.68 8.00
CA SER A 48 13.43 -10.65 9.42
C SER A 48 12.09 -11.30 9.71
N ILE A 49 12.03 -12.15 10.73
CA ILE A 49 10.82 -12.77 11.26
C ILE A 49 10.52 -12.27 12.67
N LYS A 50 9.23 -12.13 12.99
CA LYS A 50 8.73 -11.89 14.35
C LYS A 50 7.44 -12.69 14.57
N PRO A 51 7.12 -13.10 15.80
CA PRO A 51 5.87 -13.78 16.09
C PRO A 51 4.68 -12.82 16.01
N LYS A 52 3.52 -13.36 15.66
CA LYS A 52 2.21 -12.71 15.77
C LYS A 52 1.46 -13.34 16.94
N PHE A 53 1.13 -12.54 17.96
CA PHE A 53 0.26 -12.91 19.07
C PHE A 53 -0.40 -11.67 19.69
N TYR A 54 -1.50 -11.86 20.41
CA TYR A 54 -2.09 -10.83 21.26
C TYR A 54 -1.32 -10.79 22.59
N PRO A 55 -0.74 -9.65 23.02
CA PRO A 55 0.14 -9.59 24.19
C PRO A 55 -0.56 -8.99 25.45
N PRO A 56 -1.67 -9.55 25.97
CA PRO A 56 -2.29 -8.99 27.16
C PRO A 56 -1.31 -9.12 28.34
N PHE A 57 -0.98 -8.00 28.96
CA PHE A 57 -0.09 -7.93 30.13
C PHE A 57 1.34 -8.43 29.86
N ILE A 58 1.77 -8.51 28.60
CA ILE A 58 3.14 -8.90 28.22
C ILE A 58 3.93 -7.65 27.84
N TYR A 59 5.07 -7.47 28.49
CA TYR A 59 6.03 -6.42 28.18
C TYR A 59 7.17 -7.03 27.37
N ILE A 60 7.12 -6.81 26.05
CA ILE A 60 8.06 -7.41 25.08
C ILE A 60 9.52 -7.17 25.48
N ASN A 61 9.86 -5.95 25.91
CA ASN A 61 11.24 -5.60 26.27
C ASN A 61 11.75 -6.27 27.55
N MET A 62 10.86 -6.77 28.39
CA MET A 62 11.20 -7.54 29.60
C MET A 62 11.08 -9.05 29.38
N SER A 63 10.50 -9.46 28.25
CA SER A 63 10.26 -10.87 27.95
C SER A 63 11.46 -11.49 27.25
N GLU A 64 11.70 -12.77 27.52
CA GLU A 64 12.79 -13.51 26.89
C GLU A 64 12.28 -14.21 25.62
N PHE A 65 13.10 -14.18 24.58
CA PHE A 65 12.81 -14.79 23.29
C PHE A 65 14.07 -15.49 22.82
N VAL A 66 13.97 -16.80 22.59
CA VAL A 66 15.08 -17.63 22.12
C VAL A 66 14.64 -18.38 20.88
N TRP A 67 15.45 -18.27 19.83
CA TRP A 67 15.22 -18.88 18.53
C TRP A 67 16.09 -20.12 18.37
N TYR A 68 15.48 -21.15 17.79
CA TYR A 68 16.13 -22.42 17.50
C TYR A 68 15.88 -22.81 16.04
N LYS A 69 16.74 -23.66 15.50
CA LYS A 69 16.52 -24.35 14.22
C LYS A 69 16.60 -25.86 14.36
N SER A 70 15.89 -26.55 13.47
CA SER A 70 15.87 -28.01 13.40
C SER A 70 15.54 -28.50 11.99
N LYS A 71 16.13 -29.61 11.55
CA LYS A 71 15.76 -30.26 10.27
C LYS A 71 14.55 -31.20 10.42
N ASP A 72 14.33 -31.74 11.61
CA ASP A 72 13.37 -32.82 11.90
C ASP A 72 12.26 -32.42 12.89
N LYS A 73 12.33 -31.22 13.48
CA LYS A 73 11.49 -30.71 14.57
C LYS A 73 11.71 -31.39 15.94
N GLU A 74 12.72 -32.26 16.04
CA GLU A 74 13.06 -33.00 17.26
C GLU A 74 14.36 -32.45 17.87
N HIS A 75 15.41 -32.32 17.06
CA HIS A 75 16.73 -31.86 17.50
C HIS A 75 16.88 -30.37 17.23
N TRP A 76 16.91 -29.58 18.30
CA TRP A 76 16.93 -28.12 18.25
C TRP A 76 18.31 -27.56 18.60
N SER A 77 18.81 -26.65 17.77
CA SER A 77 20.03 -25.86 18.04
C SER A 77 19.66 -24.39 18.16
N GLU A 78 20.16 -23.70 19.18
CA GLU A 78 19.93 -22.27 19.37
C GLU A 78 20.62 -21.46 18.25
N VAL A 79 19.93 -20.47 17.72
CA VAL A 79 20.43 -19.61 16.62
C VAL A 79 20.39 -18.12 16.93
N GLY A 80 19.70 -17.71 17.99
CA GLY A 80 19.69 -16.31 18.40
C GLY A 80 18.63 -15.99 19.44
N THR A 81 18.62 -14.74 19.88
CA THR A 81 17.70 -14.23 20.89
C THR A 81 17.02 -12.94 20.42
N GLY A 82 15.90 -12.59 21.06
CA GLY A 82 15.16 -11.36 20.81
C GLY A 82 13.81 -11.57 20.11
N PHE A 83 12.93 -10.57 20.25
CA PHE A 83 11.56 -10.63 19.72
C PHE A 83 11.50 -10.78 18.20
N GLN A 84 12.49 -10.21 17.49
CA GLN A 84 12.66 -10.32 16.06
C GLN A 84 13.98 -11.05 15.78
N TYR A 85 13.98 -11.96 14.81
CA TYR A 85 15.17 -12.68 14.36
C TYR A 85 15.44 -12.41 12.89
N CYS A 86 16.70 -12.20 12.52
CA CYS A 86 17.12 -12.11 11.13
C CYS A 86 17.54 -13.51 10.67
N ILE A 87 16.79 -14.09 9.75
CA ILE A 87 17.00 -15.47 9.30
C ILE A 87 18.32 -15.55 8.55
N GLN A 88 19.21 -16.44 8.97
CA GLN A 88 20.55 -16.57 8.42
C GLN A 88 20.58 -17.54 7.25
N LYS A 89 21.61 -17.44 6.40
CA LYS A 89 21.84 -18.40 5.30
C LYS A 89 22.00 -19.84 5.83
N GLY A 90 22.60 -20.00 7.01
CA GLY A 90 22.74 -21.30 7.67
C GLY A 90 21.45 -21.89 8.23
N ASP A 91 20.32 -21.19 8.12
CA ASP A 91 19.00 -21.67 8.56
C ASP A 91 18.22 -22.33 7.42
N VAL A 92 18.67 -22.18 6.16
CA VAL A 92 18.05 -22.80 4.99
C VAL A 92 17.87 -24.31 5.22
N ASP A 93 16.74 -24.84 4.78
CA ASP A 93 16.28 -26.23 4.97
C ASP A 93 15.99 -26.65 6.42
N HIS A 94 15.94 -25.69 7.36
CA HIS A 94 15.53 -25.92 8.75
C HIS A 94 14.17 -25.28 9.04
N TYR A 95 13.40 -25.89 9.93
CA TYR A 95 12.31 -25.24 10.65
C TYR A 95 12.88 -24.31 11.71
N LEU A 96 12.17 -23.22 12.01
CA LEU A 96 12.48 -22.33 13.11
C LEU A 96 11.52 -22.55 14.26
N LYS A 97 12.03 -22.49 15.50
CA LYS A 97 11.21 -22.46 16.71
C LYS A 97 11.52 -21.21 17.51
N LEU A 98 10.48 -20.54 17.98
CA LEU A 98 10.60 -19.48 18.97
C LEU A 98 10.08 -19.98 20.30
N LYS A 99 10.91 -19.88 21.33
CA LYS A 99 10.53 -20.04 22.74
C LYS A 99 10.42 -18.67 23.38
N CYS A 100 9.26 -18.35 23.94
CA CYS A 100 9.01 -17.11 24.65
C CYS A 100 8.76 -17.38 26.14
N THR A 101 9.50 -16.67 26.99
CA THR A 101 9.19 -16.52 28.41
C THR A 101 8.59 -15.13 28.62
N PRO A 102 7.26 -14.99 28.77
CA PRO A 102 6.63 -13.68 28.87
C PRO A 102 6.74 -13.10 30.29
N TYR A 103 6.99 -11.80 30.39
CA TYR A 103 7.04 -11.04 31.64
C TYR A 103 6.13 -9.82 31.57
N ASN A 104 5.57 -9.38 32.71
CA ASN A 104 4.82 -8.12 32.81
C ASN A 104 5.70 -6.99 33.38
N TYR A 105 5.13 -5.79 33.53
CA TYR A 105 5.86 -4.60 34.01
C TYR A 105 6.39 -4.69 35.43
N VAL A 106 5.84 -5.59 36.27
CA VAL A 106 6.33 -5.81 37.63
C VAL A 106 7.32 -6.98 37.71
N GLY A 107 7.72 -7.54 36.57
CA GLY A 107 8.66 -8.67 36.50
C GLY A 107 8.03 -10.02 36.83
N ALA A 108 6.69 -10.13 36.92
CA ALA A 108 6.06 -11.43 37.10
C ALA A 108 6.18 -12.25 35.81
N LYS A 109 6.60 -13.50 35.95
CA LYS A 109 6.81 -14.47 34.87
C LYS A 109 5.50 -15.19 34.54
N GLY A 110 5.18 -15.29 33.25
CA GLY A 110 4.09 -16.09 32.72
C GLY A 110 4.53 -17.48 32.24
N ASN A 111 3.58 -18.26 31.72
CA ASN A 111 3.87 -19.57 31.16
C ASN A 111 4.71 -19.48 29.89
N ILE A 112 5.71 -20.35 29.77
CA ILE A 112 6.53 -20.47 28.57
C ILE A 112 5.62 -20.89 27.41
N SER A 113 5.77 -20.24 26.26
CA SER A 113 5.06 -20.59 25.04
C SER A 113 6.06 -20.81 23.91
N GLU A 114 5.81 -21.83 23.09
CA GLU A 114 6.64 -22.15 21.93
C GLU A 114 5.81 -22.15 20.65
N VAL A 115 6.43 -21.79 19.54
CA VAL A 115 5.85 -21.90 18.19
C VAL A 115 6.91 -22.43 17.24
N ILE A 116 6.55 -23.40 16.41
CA ILE A 116 7.39 -23.95 15.35
C ILE A 116 6.86 -23.45 14.01
N SER A 117 7.75 -23.09 13.08
CA SER A 117 7.37 -22.73 11.73
C SER A 117 6.72 -23.92 11.02
N GLU A 118 5.71 -23.62 10.22
CA GLU A 118 5.02 -24.63 9.43
C GLU A 118 5.97 -25.24 8.39
N ASN A 119 6.68 -24.36 7.67
CA ASN A 119 7.61 -24.70 6.61
C ASN A 119 9.07 -24.42 7.01
N ARG A 120 9.98 -25.01 6.23
CA ARG A 120 11.43 -24.77 6.35
C ARG A 120 11.80 -23.41 5.75
N VAL A 121 12.91 -22.86 6.20
CA VAL A 121 13.51 -21.67 5.61
C VAL A 121 13.97 -21.97 4.18
N ILE A 122 13.63 -21.07 3.27
CA ILE A 122 13.92 -21.14 1.85
C ILE A 122 14.99 -20.09 1.50
N CYS A 123 15.87 -20.43 0.57
CA CYS A 123 16.75 -19.43 -0.05
C CYS A 123 15.99 -18.72 -1.17
N MET A 124 15.98 -17.38 -1.18
CA MET A 124 15.24 -16.60 -2.20
C MET A 124 15.77 -16.80 -3.64
N GLY A 125 16.99 -17.36 -3.79
CA GLY A 125 17.58 -17.64 -5.10
C GLY A 125 17.81 -16.39 -5.95
N GLU A 126 18.11 -16.60 -7.23
CA GLU A 126 18.09 -15.53 -8.22
C GLU A 126 16.64 -15.22 -8.64
N LEU A 127 16.29 -13.94 -8.70
CA LEU A 127 14.98 -13.51 -9.17
C LEU A 127 14.82 -13.89 -10.66
N PRO A 128 13.64 -14.38 -11.08
CA PRO A 128 13.44 -14.78 -12.46
C PRO A 128 13.61 -13.59 -13.41
N LYS A 129 13.91 -13.89 -14.68
CA LYS A 129 13.70 -12.93 -15.76
C LYS A 129 12.19 -12.66 -15.87
N CYS A 130 11.79 -11.40 -15.75
CA CYS A 130 10.38 -11.02 -15.74
C CYS A 130 9.97 -10.36 -17.06
N PRO A 131 8.73 -10.52 -17.53
CA PRO A 131 8.25 -9.87 -18.75
C PRO A 131 8.31 -8.33 -18.70
N PHE A 132 8.12 -7.72 -17.52
CA PHE A 132 8.27 -6.26 -17.37
C PHE A 132 9.66 -5.73 -17.74
N GLU A 133 10.69 -6.58 -17.83
CA GLU A 133 12.01 -6.18 -18.30
C GLU A 133 12.01 -5.80 -19.79
N ASP A 134 11.08 -6.32 -20.58
CA ASP A 134 10.89 -5.88 -21.97
C ASP A 134 10.34 -4.45 -22.02
N ARG A 135 9.54 -4.05 -21.03
CA ARG A 135 9.09 -2.67 -20.85
C ARG A 135 10.24 -1.72 -20.51
N HIS A 136 11.30 -2.21 -19.84
CA HIS A 136 12.50 -1.41 -19.55
C HIS A 136 13.28 -1.01 -20.82
N LYS A 137 13.06 -1.70 -21.94
CA LYS A 137 13.68 -1.33 -23.22
C LYS A 137 13.24 0.05 -23.72
N PHE A 138 12.06 0.52 -23.31
CA PHE A 138 11.52 1.83 -23.64
C PHE A 138 11.99 2.94 -22.67
N THR A 139 12.50 2.56 -21.50
CA THR A 139 12.91 3.48 -20.43
C THR A 139 14.43 3.58 -20.28
N LYS A 140 15.17 3.42 -21.40
CA LYS A 140 16.63 3.41 -21.46
C LYS A 140 17.33 4.59 -20.81
N LYS A 141 16.75 5.78 -20.99
CA LYS A 141 17.29 7.05 -20.56
C LYS A 141 16.35 7.71 -19.55
N TRP A 142 16.94 8.52 -18.68
CA TRP A 142 16.19 9.48 -17.88
C TRP A 142 15.58 10.55 -18.79
N SER A 143 14.42 11.06 -18.42
CA SER A 143 13.80 12.18 -19.13
C SER A 143 14.65 13.45 -19.04
N ASN A 144 14.56 14.30 -20.07
CA ASN A 144 15.25 15.59 -20.12
C ASN A 144 14.54 16.65 -19.25
N ASN A 145 15.00 17.91 -19.26
CA ASN A 145 14.45 18.95 -18.37
C ASN A 145 12.97 19.29 -18.61
N MET A 146 12.46 19.11 -19.84
CA MET A 146 11.07 19.46 -20.19
C MET A 146 10.10 18.27 -20.13
N GLU A 147 10.64 17.04 -20.17
CA GLU A 147 9.87 15.80 -20.16
C GLU A 147 9.83 15.17 -18.77
N LEU A 148 8.70 14.68 -18.31
CA LEU A 148 8.55 13.98 -17.04
C LEU A 148 8.14 12.54 -17.30
N ARG A 149 8.87 11.55 -16.77
CA ARG A 149 8.37 10.17 -16.72
C ARG A 149 7.63 9.91 -15.42
N ILE A 150 6.37 9.50 -15.52
CA ILE A 150 5.51 9.21 -14.37
C ILE A 150 5.03 7.76 -14.37
N VAL A 151 4.98 7.17 -13.18
CA VAL A 151 4.44 5.83 -12.92
C VAL A 151 3.28 5.91 -11.95
N THR A 152 2.19 5.17 -12.23
CA THR A 152 1.21 4.79 -11.19
C THR A 152 1.11 3.28 -11.09
N TYR A 153 1.09 2.75 -9.88
CA TYR A 153 1.07 1.29 -9.66
C TYR A 153 0.47 0.89 -8.31
N ASN A 154 -0.63 0.14 -8.32
CA ASN A 154 -1.13 -0.57 -7.15
C ASN A 154 -0.26 -1.82 -6.94
N ILE A 155 0.42 -1.91 -5.79
CA ILE A 155 1.42 -2.96 -5.51
C ILE A 155 0.90 -4.11 -4.64
N LEU A 156 -0.42 -4.20 -4.43
CA LEU A 156 -1.11 -5.26 -3.71
C LEU A 156 -0.58 -5.45 -2.27
N ALA A 157 -1.27 -4.90 -1.27
CA ALA A 157 -0.84 -4.96 0.12
C ALA A 157 -0.88 -6.41 0.66
N GLU A 158 0.03 -6.72 1.60
CA GLU A 158 0.19 -8.05 2.20
C GLU A 158 -1.12 -8.57 2.81
N ARG A 159 -1.93 -7.67 3.37
CA ARG A 159 -3.21 -7.99 3.98
C ARG A 159 -4.22 -8.63 3.03
N TYR A 160 -4.15 -8.35 1.73
CA TYR A 160 -5.11 -8.86 0.75
C TYR A 160 -4.66 -10.18 0.16
N THR A 161 -3.35 -10.43 0.12
CA THR A 161 -2.77 -11.75 -0.18
C THR A 161 -2.92 -12.74 0.97
N ALA A 162 -3.12 -12.26 2.20
CA ALA A 162 -3.31 -13.09 3.38
C ALA A 162 -4.75 -13.59 3.58
N ILE A 163 -5.68 -13.24 2.68
CA ILE A 163 -7.06 -13.70 2.71
C ILE A 163 -7.13 -15.03 1.95
N ASP A 164 -7.52 -16.09 2.64
CA ASP A 164 -7.65 -17.43 2.06
C ASP A 164 -8.60 -17.40 0.85
N GLY A 165 -8.14 -17.95 -0.27
CA GLY A 165 -8.93 -18.13 -1.49
C GLY A 165 -8.78 -17.05 -2.57
N ASN A 166 -8.39 -15.80 -2.23
CA ASN A 166 -8.33 -14.70 -3.20
C ASN A 166 -7.35 -14.94 -4.37
N TYR A 167 -6.28 -15.69 -4.13
CA TYR A 167 -5.21 -15.93 -5.11
C TYR A 167 -4.78 -17.41 -5.11
N SER A 168 -5.74 -18.33 -5.05
CA SER A 168 -5.51 -19.78 -4.94
C SER A 168 -4.72 -20.38 -6.11
N TYR A 169 -4.70 -19.70 -7.26
CA TYR A 169 -3.92 -20.05 -8.46
C TYR A 169 -2.44 -19.67 -8.36
N CYS A 170 -2.04 -18.86 -7.37
CA CYS A 170 -0.68 -18.39 -7.19
C CYS A 170 -0.02 -19.11 -6.01
N GLU A 171 1.17 -19.66 -6.22
CA GLU A 171 1.88 -20.36 -5.15
C GLU A 171 2.18 -19.41 -3.97
N PRO A 172 1.99 -19.84 -2.70
CA PRO A 172 2.15 -18.99 -1.53
C PRO A 172 3.52 -18.29 -1.41
N VAL A 173 4.58 -18.92 -1.92
CA VAL A 173 5.92 -18.34 -1.96
C VAL A 173 5.99 -17.07 -2.80
N TYR A 174 5.23 -16.99 -3.90
CA TYR A 174 5.17 -15.83 -4.78
C TYR A 174 4.16 -14.78 -4.30
N LEU A 175 3.18 -15.17 -3.49
CA LEU A 175 2.27 -14.23 -2.79
C LEU A 175 2.96 -13.50 -1.63
N SER A 176 4.01 -14.09 -1.07
CA SER A 176 4.76 -13.50 0.03
C SER A 176 5.29 -12.11 -0.33
N MET A 177 4.98 -11.13 0.50
CA MET A 177 5.48 -9.76 0.32
C MET A 177 7.01 -9.69 0.34
N GLU A 178 7.68 -10.64 1.01
CA GLU A 178 9.15 -10.74 0.99
C GLU A 178 9.70 -11.06 -0.40
N TYR A 179 8.98 -11.83 -1.21
CA TYR A 179 9.31 -12.10 -2.61
C TYR A 179 8.86 -10.94 -3.51
N ARG A 180 7.58 -10.54 -3.42
CA ARG A 180 6.97 -9.53 -4.30
C ARG A 180 7.68 -8.19 -4.25
N LYS A 181 8.08 -7.70 -3.07
CA LYS A 181 8.79 -6.41 -2.95
C LYS A 181 10.11 -6.37 -3.72
N GLN A 182 10.76 -7.51 -3.92
CA GLN A 182 11.99 -7.60 -4.71
C GLN A 182 11.70 -7.38 -6.19
N LEU A 183 10.65 -8.03 -6.72
CA LEU A 183 10.22 -7.83 -8.09
C LEU A 183 9.66 -6.43 -8.32
N ILE A 184 8.90 -5.86 -7.37
CA ILE A 184 8.43 -4.47 -7.45
C ILE A 184 9.63 -3.52 -7.57
N LEU A 185 10.66 -3.72 -6.75
CA LEU A 185 11.86 -2.88 -6.81
C LEU A 185 12.65 -3.09 -8.11
N LYS A 186 12.77 -4.34 -8.56
CA LYS A 186 13.39 -4.71 -9.84
C LYS A 186 12.65 -4.07 -11.02
N GLU A 187 11.32 -4.05 -10.99
CA GLU A 187 10.48 -3.42 -12.01
C GLU A 187 10.65 -1.89 -11.99
N LEU A 188 10.61 -1.25 -10.83
CA LEU A 188 10.69 0.21 -10.73
C LEU A 188 12.12 0.74 -10.99
N LEU A 189 13.15 0.09 -10.47
CA LEU A 189 14.54 0.59 -10.44
C LEU A 189 15.56 -0.24 -11.22
N GLY A 190 15.23 -1.47 -11.61
CA GLY A 190 16.17 -2.39 -12.25
C GLY A 190 17.09 -3.13 -11.25
N ASN A 191 18.07 -3.84 -11.78
CA ASN A 191 18.91 -4.80 -11.02
C ASN A 191 19.99 -4.15 -10.15
N ASN A 192 20.22 -2.85 -10.24
CA ASN A 192 21.27 -2.17 -9.46
C ASN A 192 20.95 -2.04 -7.95
N SER A 193 19.79 -2.52 -7.50
CA SER A 193 19.35 -2.38 -6.10
C SER A 193 19.73 -3.56 -5.19
N TYR A 194 20.37 -4.60 -5.73
CA TYR A 194 20.79 -5.82 -5.01
C TYR A 194 22.30 -6.08 -5.15
N PRO A 195 23.05 -6.32 -4.05
CA PRO A 195 24.39 -6.87 -4.15
C PRO A 195 24.27 -8.36 -4.54
N ILE A 196 24.40 -8.66 -5.83
CA ILE A 196 24.54 -10.04 -6.32
C ILE A 196 26.02 -10.42 -6.16
N GLN A 197 26.27 -11.50 -5.42
CA GLN A 197 27.60 -12.06 -5.14
C GLN A 197 28.12 -13.00 -6.26
N SER A 198 27.72 -12.83 -7.53
CA SER A 198 28.18 -13.71 -8.61
C SER A 198 28.96 -12.97 -9.71
N ASP A 199 30.17 -13.46 -9.99
CA ASP A 199 31.13 -13.02 -11.02
C ASP A 199 30.68 -13.34 -12.46
N SER A 200 29.39 -13.27 -12.77
CA SER A 200 28.91 -13.58 -14.12
C SER A 200 29.10 -12.36 -15.05
N ILE A 201 29.90 -12.58 -16.10
CA ILE A 201 30.40 -11.61 -17.08
C ILE A 201 29.30 -11.03 -18.00
N PHE A 202 28.03 -11.46 -17.86
CA PHE A 202 26.89 -10.89 -18.59
C PHE A 202 25.97 -10.09 -17.67
N ARG A 203 26.45 -8.91 -17.24
CA ARG A 203 25.58 -7.88 -16.63
C ARG A 203 24.62 -7.34 -17.69
N TYR A 204 23.42 -7.94 -17.81
CA TYR A 204 22.28 -7.19 -18.33
C TYR A 204 22.05 -6.03 -17.36
N PHE A 205 22.47 -4.84 -17.76
CA PHE A 205 22.26 -3.59 -17.04
C PHE A 205 20.76 -3.28 -17.07
N LEU A 206 19.97 -3.95 -16.22
CA LEU A 206 18.56 -3.63 -16.06
C LEU A 206 18.46 -2.33 -15.30
N ILE A 207 17.72 -1.41 -15.89
CA ILE A 207 17.72 0.03 -15.59
C ILE A 207 16.42 0.50 -14.95
N GLY A 208 15.41 -0.37 -14.84
CA GLY A 208 14.09 -0.03 -14.35
C GLY A 208 13.36 0.96 -15.25
N TYR A 209 12.30 1.57 -14.72
CA TYR A 209 11.56 2.59 -15.44
C TYR A 209 12.28 3.94 -15.50
N LYS A 210 13.29 4.20 -14.65
CA LYS A 210 13.94 5.53 -14.56
C LYS A 210 12.91 6.67 -14.48
N ALA A 211 11.85 6.45 -13.70
CA ALA A 211 10.74 7.38 -13.59
C ALA A 211 11.14 8.57 -12.72
N ASP A 212 10.73 9.77 -13.11
CA ASP A 212 10.95 10.96 -12.28
C ASP A 212 10.03 10.97 -11.06
N ILE A 213 8.79 10.47 -11.22
CA ILE A 213 7.75 10.44 -10.20
C ILE A 213 7.05 9.07 -10.23
N ILE A 214 6.88 8.46 -9.06
CA ILE A 214 6.25 7.15 -8.90
C ILE A 214 5.18 7.25 -7.82
N CYS A 215 3.91 7.08 -8.21
CA CYS A 215 2.75 7.03 -7.35
C CYS A 215 2.36 5.57 -7.10
N LEU A 216 2.42 5.11 -5.86
CA LEU A 216 2.03 3.76 -5.48
C LEU A 216 0.78 3.75 -4.61
N GLN A 217 -0.07 2.74 -4.82
CA GLN A 217 -1.21 2.42 -3.97
C GLN A 217 -0.95 1.09 -3.24
N GLU A 218 -1.65 0.86 -2.13
CA GLU A 218 -1.53 -0.36 -1.31
C GLU A 218 -0.13 -0.62 -0.74
N VAL A 219 0.55 0.45 -0.34
CA VAL A 219 1.88 0.32 0.28
C VAL A 219 1.74 0.08 1.77
N ASP A 220 2.12 -1.11 2.25
CA ASP A 220 2.19 -1.39 3.69
C ASP A 220 3.20 -0.49 4.41
N ILE A 221 2.80 0.07 5.57
CA ILE A 221 3.63 1.00 6.36
C ILE A 221 4.99 0.38 6.75
N VAL A 222 4.99 -0.90 7.12
CA VAL A 222 6.20 -1.60 7.55
C VAL A 222 7.18 -1.72 6.37
N HIS A 223 6.67 -2.11 5.19
CA HIS A 223 7.48 -2.29 4.00
C HIS A 223 7.92 -0.94 3.40
N TYR A 224 7.12 0.11 3.51
CA TYR A 224 7.57 1.46 3.20
C TYR A 224 8.77 1.88 4.04
N HIS A 225 8.69 1.78 5.37
CA HIS A 225 9.77 2.28 6.24
C HIS A 225 11.02 1.38 6.24
N LYS A 226 10.84 0.05 6.14
CA LYS A 226 11.96 -0.90 6.25
C LYS A 226 12.58 -1.28 4.90
N PHE A 227 11.88 -1.12 3.79
CA PHE A 227 12.34 -1.60 2.48
C PHE A 227 12.27 -0.53 1.39
N PHE A 228 11.07 -0.14 0.95
CA PHE A 228 10.92 0.75 -0.21
C PHE A 228 11.54 2.13 0.04
N GLY A 229 11.27 2.77 1.18
CA GLY A 229 11.82 4.08 1.53
C GLY A 229 13.36 4.12 1.50
N PRO A 230 14.05 3.23 2.24
CA PRO A 230 15.51 3.13 2.18
C PRO A 230 16.05 2.85 0.76
N LYS A 231 15.47 1.88 0.04
CA LYS A 231 15.93 1.50 -1.31
C LYS A 231 15.72 2.59 -2.36
N MET A 232 14.59 3.28 -2.31
CA MET A 232 14.32 4.43 -3.17
C MET A 232 15.28 5.58 -2.85
N ARG A 233 15.61 5.80 -1.57
CA ARG A 233 16.59 6.82 -1.15
C ARG A 233 18.01 6.52 -1.64
N GLU A 234 18.46 5.27 -1.55
CA GLU A 234 19.74 4.82 -2.13
C GLU A 234 19.82 5.11 -3.63
N ASN A 235 18.68 5.09 -4.32
CA ASN A 235 18.55 5.39 -5.75
C ASN A 235 18.14 6.85 -6.05
N SER A 236 18.48 7.79 -5.16
CA SER A 236 18.27 9.24 -5.34
C SER A 236 16.80 9.70 -5.42
N TYR A 237 15.88 9.00 -4.77
CA TYR A 237 14.51 9.47 -4.55
C TYR A 237 14.30 9.98 -3.12
N TYR A 238 13.38 10.90 -2.92
CA TYR A 238 12.68 11.02 -1.63
C TYR A 238 11.29 10.43 -1.77
N GLY A 239 10.76 9.94 -0.65
CA GLY A 239 9.43 9.36 -0.58
C GLY A 239 8.55 10.12 0.40
N VAL A 240 7.28 10.28 0.04
CA VAL A 240 6.22 10.71 0.94
C VAL A 240 5.23 9.56 1.08
N PHE A 241 4.96 9.13 2.32
CA PHE A 241 3.97 8.09 2.62
C PHE A 241 2.81 8.65 3.43
N ARG A 242 1.60 8.15 3.15
CA ARG A 242 0.37 8.47 3.86
C ARG A 242 -0.53 7.24 3.99
N LYS A 243 -0.87 6.87 5.22
CA LYS A 243 -1.81 5.78 5.50
C LYS A 243 -3.23 6.15 5.05
N LYS A 244 -4.02 5.16 4.61
CA LYS A 244 -5.46 5.34 4.40
C LYS A 244 -6.20 5.42 5.74
N GLY A 245 -6.38 6.63 6.24
CA GLY A 245 -6.94 6.88 7.56
C GLY A 245 -6.09 6.25 8.69
N ASN A 246 -6.71 6.05 9.85
CA ASN A 246 -5.98 5.61 11.05
C ASN A 246 -5.99 4.10 11.28
N ARG A 247 -6.91 3.36 10.65
CA ARG A 247 -7.14 1.93 10.91
C ARG A 247 -6.38 0.99 9.99
N LEU A 248 -6.06 1.43 8.77
CA LEU A 248 -5.39 0.60 7.78
C LEU A 248 -3.87 0.66 7.94
N THR A 249 -3.22 -0.48 7.73
CA THR A 249 -1.76 -0.62 7.79
C THR A 249 -1.09 -0.38 6.45
N GLU A 250 -1.86 -0.08 5.40
CA GLU A 250 -1.39 0.31 4.08
C GLU A 250 -1.81 1.75 3.72
N GLY A 251 -1.28 2.25 2.61
CA GLY A 251 -1.70 3.52 2.08
C GLY A 251 -1.03 3.89 0.76
N LEU A 252 -0.75 5.17 0.61
CA LEU A 252 -0.26 5.77 -0.61
C LEU A 252 1.19 6.21 -0.44
N ALA A 253 2.03 5.95 -1.43
CA ALA A 253 3.38 6.48 -1.49
C ALA A 253 3.57 7.28 -2.78
N CYS A 254 4.37 8.35 -2.69
CA CYS A 254 4.84 9.08 -3.84
C CYS A 254 6.35 9.24 -3.71
N PHE A 255 7.09 8.69 -4.66
CA PHE A 255 8.54 8.81 -4.75
C PHE A 255 8.91 9.77 -5.86
N VAL A 256 9.83 10.68 -5.58
CA VAL A 256 10.22 11.74 -6.49
C VAL A 256 11.74 11.82 -6.57
N ARG A 257 12.26 11.94 -7.78
CA ARG A 257 13.69 12.05 -8.07
C ARG A 257 14.27 13.34 -7.49
N ARG A 258 15.24 13.21 -6.58
CA ARG A 258 15.84 14.32 -5.80
C ARG A 258 16.47 15.41 -6.66
N ASN A 259 17.20 15.03 -7.70
CA ASN A 259 18.07 15.95 -8.43
C ASN A 259 17.31 16.89 -9.37
N ARG A 260 15.99 16.71 -9.51
CA ARG A 260 15.18 17.46 -10.48
C ARG A 260 14.00 18.21 -9.86
N TYR A 261 13.47 17.71 -8.75
CA TYR A 261 12.27 18.26 -8.12
C TYR A 261 12.48 18.48 -6.64
N SER A 262 12.21 19.70 -6.18
CA SER A 262 12.24 20.03 -4.76
C SER A 262 10.84 19.90 -4.17
N LEU A 263 10.71 19.18 -3.05
CA LEU A 263 9.45 19.08 -2.32
C LEU A 263 9.13 20.41 -1.64
N MET A 264 8.07 21.08 -2.08
CA MET A 264 7.58 22.30 -1.43
C MET A 264 6.59 21.99 -0.32
N SER A 265 5.64 21.08 -0.58
CA SER A 265 4.70 20.66 0.45
C SER A 265 4.13 19.27 0.18
N SER A 266 3.62 18.63 1.23
CA SER A 266 2.78 17.44 1.09
C SER A 266 1.50 17.61 1.90
N ARG A 267 0.41 17.07 1.36
CA ARG A 267 -0.93 17.11 1.94
C ARG A 267 -1.56 15.72 1.88
N HIS A 268 -2.50 15.48 2.78
CA HIS A 268 -3.24 14.22 2.85
C HIS A 268 -4.64 14.47 3.37
N LEU A 269 -5.60 13.82 2.73
CA LEU A 269 -7.02 14.03 2.96
C LEU A 269 -7.71 12.68 3.04
N VAL A 270 -8.55 12.48 4.05
CA VAL A 270 -9.45 11.32 4.10
C VAL A 270 -10.84 11.83 3.71
N TYR A 271 -11.37 11.40 2.56
CA TYR A 271 -12.57 12.00 1.96
C TYR A 271 -13.77 12.06 2.92
N SER A 272 -13.98 11.00 3.71
CA SER A 272 -15.05 10.89 4.71
C SER A 272 -14.93 11.91 5.86
N GLN A 273 -13.72 12.35 6.18
CA GLN A 273 -13.45 13.35 7.21
C GLN A 273 -13.56 14.78 6.63
N GLU A 274 -13.19 14.94 5.37
CA GLU A 274 -13.13 16.23 4.70
C GLU A 274 -14.50 16.75 4.27
N VAL A 275 -15.42 15.86 3.86
CA VAL A 275 -16.73 16.23 3.28
C VAL A 275 -17.55 17.20 4.13
N LYS A 276 -17.32 17.27 5.45
CA LYS A 276 -18.03 18.18 6.36
C LYS A 276 -17.49 19.61 6.38
N LYS A 277 -16.34 19.90 5.75
CA LYS A 277 -15.76 21.25 5.71
C LYS A 277 -16.60 22.19 4.84
N LYS A 278 -16.51 23.50 5.14
CA LYS A 278 -17.31 24.56 4.49
C LYS A 278 -17.24 24.53 2.95
N GLN A 279 -16.06 24.24 2.39
CA GLN A 279 -15.86 24.16 0.93
C GLN A 279 -16.68 23.04 0.26
N TYR A 280 -16.99 21.97 0.99
CA TYR A 280 -17.80 20.84 0.53
C TYR A 280 -19.24 20.89 1.04
N SER A 281 -19.68 22.04 1.59
CA SER A 281 -21.02 22.17 2.18
C SER A 281 -22.14 21.83 1.20
N HIS A 282 -21.98 22.14 -0.09
CA HIS A 282 -22.92 21.73 -1.13
C HIS A 282 -22.99 20.20 -1.25
N ILE A 283 -21.87 19.47 -1.19
CA ILE A 283 -21.86 18.01 -1.20
C ILE A 283 -22.50 17.46 0.09
N TRP A 284 -22.07 17.97 1.25
CA TRP A 284 -22.54 17.48 2.54
C TRP A 284 -24.04 17.65 2.75
N LYS A 285 -24.60 18.81 2.37
CA LYS A 285 -26.06 19.05 2.46
C LYS A 285 -26.86 17.99 1.72
N HIS A 286 -26.37 17.54 0.58
CA HIS A 286 -27.02 16.53 -0.26
C HIS A 286 -26.77 15.12 0.26
N LEU A 287 -25.51 14.80 0.60
CA LEU A 287 -25.15 13.51 1.17
C LEU A 287 -25.92 13.23 2.46
N ALA A 288 -26.06 14.21 3.36
CA ALA A 288 -26.76 14.07 4.63
C ALA A 288 -28.25 13.76 4.48
N LYS A 289 -28.89 14.13 3.35
CA LYS A 289 -30.29 13.75 3.04
C LYS A 289 -30.42 12.29 2.62
N ASN A 290 -29.35 11.66 2.13
CA ASN A 290 -29.35 10.27 1.70
C ASN A 290 -28.58 9.39 2.68
N LYS A 291 -29.25 8.98 3.77
CA LYS A 291 -28.63 8.24 4.89
C LYS A 291 -27.89 6.97 4.43
N LYS A 292 -28.44 6.21 3.48
CA LYS A 292 -27.82 4.98 2.96
C LYS A 292 -26.45 5.27 2.34
N VAL A 293 -26.37 6.26 1.45
CA VAL A 293 -25.10 6.62 0.79
C VAL A 293 -24.15 7.31 1.78
N ALA A 294 -24.66 8.16 2.68
CA ALA A 294 -23.86 8.79 3.74
C ALA A 294 -23.19 7.77 4.66
N ASP A 295 -23.93 6.76 5.11
CA ASP A 295 -23.42 5.71 6.01
C ASP A 295 -22.31 4.90 5.34
N VAL A 296 -22.45 4.59 4.05
CA VAL A 296 -21.38 3.93 3.28
C VAL A 296 -20.18 4.87 3.12
N PHE A 297 -20.40 6.12 2.70
CA PHE A 297 -19.33 7.09 2.43
C PHE A 297 -18.50 7.39 3.69
N LEU A 298 -19.15 7.64 4.83
CA LEU A 298 -18.50 8.04 6.08
C LEU A 298 -17.70 6.91 6.73
N LYS A 299 -18.02 5.63 6.42
CA LYS A 299 -17.25 4.47 6.88
C LYS A 299 -15.95 4.27 6.10
N GLN A 300 -15.79 4.90 4.93
CA GLN A 300 -14.60 4.70 4.10
C GLN A 300 -13.38 5.44 4.64
N HIS A 301 -12.21 4.84 4.44
CA HIS A 301 -10.90 5.40 4.80
C HIS A 301 -10.04 5.76 3.57
N THR A 302 -10.63 5.69 2.38
CA THR A 302 -10.05 6.16 1.11
C THR A 302 -9.55 7.58 1.24
N SER A 303 -8.39 7.86 0.65
CA SER A 303 -7.68 9.10 0.87
C SER A 303 -7.01 9.64 -0.39
N LEU A 304 -6.80 10.95 -0.44
CA LEU A 304 -5.99 11.64 -1.43
C LEU A 304 -4.63 12.00 -0.81
N GLN A 305 -3.54 11.56 -1.43
CA GLN A 305 -2.20 12.08 -1.18
C GLN A 305 -1.88 13.15 -2.21
N VAL A 306 -1.34 14.29 -1.79
CA VAL A 306 -0.86 15.33 -2.70
C VAL A 306 0.56 15.72 -2.35
N VAL A 307 1.41 15.77 -3.36
CA VAL A 307 2.80 16.22 -3.29
C VAL A 307 2.95 17.42 -4.22
N VAL A 308 3.44 18.53 -3.69
CA VAL A 308 3.64 19.76 -4.46
C VAL A 308 5.13 19.98 -4.65
N LEU A 309 5.53 20.03 -5.90
CA LEU A 309 6.91 20.05 -6.35
C LEU A 309 7.23 21.38 -7.01
N VAL A 310 8.41 21.91 -6.69
CA VAL A 310 9.00 23.04 -7.42
C VAL A 310 9.91 22.47 -8.50
N CYS A 311 9.66 22.90 -9.73
CA CYS A 311 10.52 22.70 -10.87
C CYS A 311 11.08 24.07 -11.30
N PRO A 312 12.11 24.13 -12.15
CA PRO A 312 12.49 25.39 -12.79
C PRO A 312 11.26 26.03 -13.47
N GLU A 313 10.91 27.23 -13.01
CA GLU A 313 9.84 28.09 -13.58
C GLU A 313 8.41 27.54 -13.55
N ARG A 314 8.12 26.52 -12.73
CA ARG A 314 6.77 25.96 -12.60
C ARG A 314 6.57 25.16 -11.31
N ILE A 315 5.30 24.97 -10.96
CA ILE A 315 4.88 24.09 -9.87
C ILE A 315 4.14 22.89 -10.44
N LEU A 316 4.45 21.72 -9.90
CA LEU A 316 3.76 20.49 -10.24
C LEU A 316 3.05 19.94 -9.00
N ILE A 317 1.73 19.81 -9.09
CA ILE A 317 0.89 19.17 -8.08
C ILE A 317 0.66 17.73 -8.54
N VAL A 318 1.21 16.78 -7.79
CA VAL A 318 1.02 15.35 -8.03
C VAL A 318 0.06 14.80 -6.99
N ALA A 319 -1.10 14.38 -7.45
CA ALA A 319 -2.11 13.71 -6.67
C ALA A 319 -2.02 12.19 -6.88
N ASN A 320 -2.22 11.44 -5.80
CA ASN A 320 -2.29 9.99 -5.79
C ASN A 320 -3.51 9.57 -4.94
N THR A 321 -4.32 8.65 -5.43
CA THR A 321 -5.47 8.11 -4.69
C THR A 321 -5.63 6.61 -4.88
N HIS A 322 -6.44 6.02 -4.00
CA HIS A 322 -7.03 4.71 -4.23
C HIS A 322 -8.47 4.79 -3.72
N LEU A 323 -9.42 4.81 -4.66
CA LEU A 323 -10.85 4.99 -4.42
C LEU A 323 -11.55 3.73 -3.93
N TYR A 324 -12.82 3.83 -3.53
CA TYR A 324 -13.53 2.70 -2.92
C TYR A 324 -13.76 1.54 -3.90
N TYR A 325 -13.35 0.33 -3.50
CA TYR A 325 -13.26 -0.85 -4.36
C TYR A 325 -14.60 -1.50 -4.74
N HIS A 326 -15.65 -1.33 -3.92
CA HIS A 326 -16.87 -2.13 -4.07
C HIS A 326 -17.53 -1.92 -5.46
N PRO A 327 -17.88 -2.99 -6.21
CA PRO A 327 -18.36 -2.86 -7.60
C PRO A 327 -19.53 -1.89 -7.76
N ASP A 328 -20.53 -1.97 -6.89
CA ASP A 328 -21.74 -1.13 -6.94
C ASP A 328 -21.60 0.30 -6.38
N ALA A 329 -20.38 0.73 -6.05
CA ALA A 329 -20.16 2.00 -5.37
C ALA A 329 -19.78 3.17 -6.29
N ASN A 330 -20.31 3.20 -7.52
CA ASN A 330 -20.03 4.27 -8.50
C ASN A 330 -20.31 5.67 -7.94
N SER A 331 -21.45 5.87 -7.27
CA SER A 331 -21.79 7.16 -6.63
C SER A 331 -20.79 7.58 -5.56
N ILE A 332 -20.26 6.63 -4.79
CA ILE A 332 -19.25 6.90 -3.76
C ILE A 332 -17.95 7.36 -4.41
N ARG A 333 -17.49 6.65 -5.45
CA ARG A 333 -16.29 7.02 -6.20
C ARG A 333 -16.43 8.40 -6.87
N LEU A 334 -17.60 8.72 -7.44
CA LEU A 334 -17.89 10.05 -7.99
C LEU A 334 -17.75 11.17 -6.96
N LEU A 335 -18.32 10.98 -5.75
CA LEU A 335 -18.19 11.96 -4.67
C LEU A 335 -16.72 12.14 -4.24
N GLN A 336 -15.98 11.04 -4.12
CA GLN A 336 -14.55 11.06 -3.76
C GLN A 336 -13.73 11.80 -4.81
N ALA A 337 -13.95 11.50 -6.09
CA ALA A 337 -13.30 12.17 -7.22
C ALA A 337 -13.65 13.67 -7.23
N ASN A 338 -14.92 14.03 -7.04
CA ASN A 338 -15.33 15.43 -7.03
C ASN A 338 -14.71 16.23 -5.88
N ILE A 339 -14.66 15.66 -4.67
CA ILE A 339 -13.96 16.26 -3.51
C ILE A 339 -12.47 16.44 -3.82
N ALA A 340 -11.83 15.45 -4.47
CA ALA A 340 -10.44 15.54 -4.88
C ALA A 340 -10.23 16.67 -5.88
N THR A 341 -11.05 16.77 -6.93
CA THR A 341 -10.92 17.80 -7.95
C THR A 341 -11.17 19.21 -7.40
N ILE A 342 -12.13 19.39 -6.47
CA ILE A 342 -12.31 20.68 -5.80
C ILE A 342 -11.05 21.04 -5.01
N TYR A 343 -10.50 20.10 -4.24
CA TYR A 343 -9.27 20.34 -3.47
C TYR A 343 -8.08 20.72 -4.35
N LEU A 344 -7.92 20.02 -5.47
CA LEU A 344 -6.82 20.26 -6.41
C LEU A 344 -6.98 21.61 -7.13
N ASP A 345 -8.21 22.03 -7.48
CA ASP A 345 -8.47 23.35 -8.07
C ASP A 345 -8.13 24.46 -7.06
N ASP A 346 -8.57 24.33 -5.80
CA ASP A 346 -8.22 25.27 -4.73
C ASP A 346 -6.71 25.38 -4.54
N LEU A 347 -6.00 24.25 -4.55
CA LEU A 347 -4.55 24.19 -4.37
C LEU A 347 -3.81 24.79 -5.58
N LYS A 348 -4.27 24.49 -6.80
CA LYS A 348 -3.74 25.06 -8.05
C LYS A 348 -3.86 26.58 -8.03
N ASN A 349 -5.04 27.10 -7.70
CA ASN A 349 -5.30 28.54 -7.61
C ASN A 349 -4.53 29.22 -6.47
N PHE A 350 -4.31 28.53 -5.36
CA PHE A 350 -3.49 29.03 -4.26
C PHE A 350 -2.04 29.21 -4.70
N TYR A 351 -1.41 28.17 -5.27
CA TYR A 351 -0.01 28.24 -5.69
C TYR A 351 0.23 29.14 -6.90
N TYR A 352 -0.73 29.19 -7.84
CA TYR A 352 -0.65 30.14 -8.95
C TYR A 352 -0.57 31.59 -8.45
N ARG A 353 -1.43 31.95 -7.48
CA ARG A 353 -1.42 33.30 -6.88
C ARG A 353 -0.18 33.56 -6.02
N GLN A 354 0.24 32.58 -5.22
CA GLN A 354 1.37 32.73 -4.31
C GLN A 354 2.70 32.84 -5.05
N CYS A 355 2.91 31.97 -6.05
CA CYS A 355 4.20 31.81 -6.71
C CYS A 355 4.28 32.50 -8.08
N LYS A 356 3.15 33.00 -8.60
CA LYS A 356 3.06 33.71 -9.89
C LYS A 356 3.74 32.95 -11.04
N THR A 357 3.53 31.63 -11.06
CA THR A 357 4.16 30.70 -11.99
C THR A 357 3.13 29.67 -12.47
N ASP A 358 3.37 29.03 -13.60
CA ASP A 358 2.50 27.97 -14.09
C ASP A 358 2.39 26.82 -13.08
N VAL A 359 1.16 26.34 -12.88
CA VAL A 359 0.84 25.24 -11.98
C VAL A 359 0.12 24.15 -12.75
N HIS A 360 0.69 22.95 -12.75
CA HIS A 360 0.12 21.81 -13.45
C HIS A 360 -0.30 20.73 -12.46
N VAL A 361 -1.36 20.01 -12.78
CA VAL A 361 -1.88 18.90 -11.97
C VAL A 361 -1.73 17.59 -12.73
N ILE A 362 -1.16 16.59 -12.05
CA ILE A 362 -1.20 15.19 -12.46
C ILE A 362 -1.91 14.39 -11.38
N PHE A 363 -2.93 13.62 -11.74
CA PHE A 363 -3.73 12.84 -10.82
C PHE A 363 -3.66 11.35 -11.14
N CYS A 364 -2.77 10.66 -10.42
CA CYS A 364 -2.57 9.22 -10.46
C CYS A 364 -3.50 8.49 -9.50
N GLY A 365 -3.73 7.21 -9.75
CA GLY A 365 -4.35 6.35 -8.76
C GLY A 365 -4.94 5.08 -9.32
N ASP A 366 -5.36 4.24 -8.39
CA ASP A 366 -6.35 3.20 -8.60
C ASP A 366 -7.73 3.81 -8.35
N PHE A 367 -8.50 4.02 -9.41
CA PHE A 367 -9.80 4.66 -9.34
C PHE A 367 -10.92 3.63 -9.13
N ASN A 368 -10.64 2.33 -9.13
CA ASN A 368 -11.63 1.26 -9.03
C ASN A 368 -12.83 1.47 -9.97
N SER A 369 -12.57 1.97 -11.18
CA SER A 369 -13.61 2.35 -12.13
C SER A 369 -13.12 2.22 -13.56
N ASP A 370 -13.78 1.37 -14.35
CA ASP A 370 -13.52 1.30 -15.79
C ASP A 370 -14.10 2.51 -16.56
N HIS A 371 -13.71 2.62 -17.83
CA HIS A 371 -14.07 3.73 -18.70
C HIS A 371 -15.57 3.80 -19.04
N SER A 372 -16.31 2.70 -18.87
CA SER A 372 -17.77 2.64 -19.08
C SER A 372 -18.55 3.17 -17.87
N LYS A 373 -17.93 3.23 -16.69
CA LYS A 373 -18.55 3.74 -15.46
C LYS A 373 -18.51 5.26 -15.41
N SER A 374 -19.43 5.84 -14.66
CA SER A 374 -19.65 7.29 -14.55
C SER A 374 -18.45 8.13 -14.14
N LEU A 375 -17.51 7.58 -13.37
CA LEU A 375 -16.33 8.34 -12.93
C LEU A 375 -15.46 8.76 -14.11
N TYR A 376 -15.22 7.88 -15.08
CA TYR A 376 -14.31 8.20 -16.18
C TYR A 376 -14.85 9.32 -17.08
N PRO A 377 -16.10 9.29 -17.59
CA PRO A 377 -16.69 10.42 -18.29
C PRO A 377 -16.74 11.69 -17.45
N PHE A 378 -16.98 11.60 -16.14
CA PHE A 378 -16.91 12.76 -15.25
C PHE A 378 -15.52 13.40 -15.25
N MET A 379 -14.46 12.59 -15.12
CA MET A 379 -13.07 13.06 -15.13
C MET A 379 -12.68 13.69 -16.48
N ILE A 380 -13.13 13.13 -17.61
CA ILE A 380 -12.80 13.65 -18.94
C ILE A 380 -13.62 14.88 -19.31
N GLN A 381 -14.94 14.86 -19.06
CA GLN A 381 -15.87 15.91 -19.50
C GLN A 381 -15.96 17.07 -18.51
N GLY A 382 -15.39 16.93 -17.32
CA GLY A 382 -15.49 17.92 -16.24
C GLY A 382 -16.86 18.05 -15.61
N ARG A 383 -17.83 17.22 -16.01
CA ARG A 383 -19.18 17.21 -15.47
C ARG A 383 -19.85 15.87 -15.74
N ILE A 384 -20.86 15.59 -14.94
CA ILE A 384 -21.78 14.49 -15.18
C ILE A 384 -23.20 15.03 -15.23
N HIS A 385 -24.02 14.46 -16.11
CA HIS A 385 -25.42 14.88 -16.22
C HIS A 385 -26.15 14.61 -14.89
N PRO A 386 -26.89 15.58 -14.32
CA PRO A 386 -27.56 15.38 -13.03
C PRO A 386 -28.49 14.17 -13.00
N LYS A 387 -29.19 13.86 -14.10
CA LYS A 387 -30.07 12.68 -14.22
C LYS A 387 -29.34 11.33 -14.36
N HIS A 388 -28.00 11.30 -14.34
CA HIS A 388 -27.27 10.04 -14.40
C HIS A 388 -27.55 9.21 -13.13
N LYS A 389 -27.74 7.89 -13.26
CA LYS A 389 -28.13 6.99 -12.15
C LYS A 389 -27.16 7.01 -10.95
N ASP A 390 -25.89 7.27 -11.22
CA ASP A 390 -24.85 7.32 -10.20
C ASP A 390 -24.74 8.70 -9.53
N CYS A 391 -25.42 9.74 -10.04
CA CYS A 391 -25.53 11.02 -9.35
C CYS A 391 -26.43 10.87 -8.13
N LEU A 392 -26.02 11.49 -7.02
CA LEU A 392 -26.72 11.35 -5.75
C LEU A 392 -28.07 12.06 -5.83
N GLN A 393 -29.16 11.30 -5.73
CA GLN A 393 -30.50 11.84 -5.65
C GLN A 393 -30.67 12.59 -4.33
N VAL A 394 -31.11 13.84 -4.44
CA VAL A 394 -31.20 14.79 -3.33
C VAL A 394 -32.57 14.71 -2.67
N ASP A 395 -33.61 14.75 -3.49
CA ASP A 395 -35.02 14.64 -3.14
C ASP A 395 -35.82 14.32 -4.43
N GLU A 396 -37.15 14.40 -4.36
CA GLU A 396 -38.04 14.19 -5.51
C GLU A 396 -37.89 15.27 -6.60
N HIS A 397 -37.19 16.37 -6.32
CA HIS A 397 -37.07 17.52 -7.21
C HIS A 397 -35.71 17.64 -7.92
N GLY A 398 -34.69 16.84 -7.57
CA GLY A 398 -33.42 16.92 -8.29
C GLY A 398 -32.28 16.03 -7.80
N ASN A 399 -31.17 16.11 -8.55
CA ASN A 399 -29.94 15.36 -8.32
C ASN A 399 -28.75 16.31 -8.13
N LEU A 400 -27.76 15.88 -7.36
CA LEU A 400 -26.53 16.65 -7.13
C LEU A 400 -25.77 16.86 -8.44
N LEU A 401 -25.56 18.13 -8.81
CA LEU A 401 -24.65 18.49 -9.90
C LEU A 401 -23.20 18.34 -9.43
N LEU A 402 -22.44 17.49 -10.11
CA LEU A 402 -21.00 17.32 -9.89
C LEU A 402 -20.24 17.83 -11.12
N ASN A 403 -19.25 18.70 -10.90
CA ASN A 403 -18.38 19.24 -11.94
C ASN A 403 -16.96 19.54 -11.41
N HIS A 404 -16.02 19.74 -12.34
CA HIS A 404 -14.69 20.28 -12.11
C HIS A 404 -14.21 21.08 -13.34
N LYS A 405 -13.13 21.85 -13.16
CA LYS A 405 -12.58 22.76 -14.20
C LYS A 405 -11.37 22.21 -14.96
N PHE A 406 -10.84 21.07 -14.54
CA PHE A 406 -9.71 20.45 -15.21
C PHE A 406 -10.08 19.95 -16.60
N HIS A 407 -9.15 20.10 -17.55
CA HIS A 407 -9.19 19.47 -18.87
C HIS A 407 -8.38 18.18 -18.82
N PHE A 408 -8.92 17.16 -18.15
CA PHE A 408 -8.18 15.91 -18.00
C PHE A 408 -8.31 15.01 -19.21
N THR A 409 -7.19 14.41 -19.58
CA THR A 409 -7.13 13.19 -20.38
C THR A 409 -6.43 12.08 -19.59
N SER A 410 -6.67 10.82 -19.92
CA SER A 410 -5.88 9.71 -19.39
C SER A 410 -4.61 9.55 -20.23
N ALA A 411 -3.44 9.77 -19.63
CA ALA A 411 -2.17 9.72 -20.35
C ALA A 411 -1.91 8.34 -20.99
N CYS A 412 -2.35 7.26 -20.35
CA CYS A 412 -2.23 5.90 -20.88
C CYS A 412 -3.49 5.43 -21.64
N GLY A 413 -4.45 6.33 -21.90
CA GLY A 413 -5.73 6.00 -22.52
C GLY A 413 -6.60 5.09 -21.63
N THR A 414 -7.31 4.17 -22.27
CA THR A 414 -8.19 3.17 -21.62
C THR A 414 -7.73 1.77 -22.05
N PRO A 415 -6.59 1.27 -21.51
CA PRO A 415 -6.15 -0.09 -21.81
C PRO A 415 -7.26 -1.09 -21.47
N LEU A 416 -7.22 -2.29 -22.05
CA LEU A 416 -8.22 -3.32 -21.72
C LEU A 416 -8.16 -3.70 -20.24
N TYR A 417 -6.93 -3.87 -19.73
CA TYR A 417 -6.68 -4.36 -18.38
C TYR A 417 -5.54 -3.57 -17.73
N THR A 418 -5.77 -3.11 -16.50
CA THR A 418 -4.72 -2.71 -15.57
C THR A 418 -4.75 -3.54 -14.30
N ASN A 419 -5.88 -4.20 -14.00
CA ASN A 419 -6.02 -5.31 -13.07
C ASN A 419 -6.38 -6.59 -13.85
N TYR A 420 -5.75 -7.72 -13.53
CA TYR A 420 -5.96 -8.98 -14.23
C TYR A 420 -5.92 -10.18 -13.27
N THR A 421 -7.09 -10.63 -12.83
CA THR A 421 -7.30 -11.84 -12.03
C THR A 421 -8.26 -12.79 -12.77
N PRO A 422 -8.42 -14.06 -12.36
CA PRO A 422 -9.45 -14.94 -12.92
C PRO A 422 -10.86 -14.38 -12.76
N ASP A 423 -11.15 -13.77 -11.62
CA ASP A 423 -12.50 -13.33 -11.25
C ASP A 423 -12.84 -11.94 -11.81
N TYR A 424 -11.83 -11.10 -12.05
CA TYR A 424 -12.02 -9.76 -12.57
C TYR A 424 -10.84 -9.31 -13.44
N LYS A 425 -11.16 -8.71 -14.59
CA LYS A 425 -10.21 -8.09 -15.50
C LYS A 425 -10.76 -6.74 -15.94
N GLY A 426 -9.99 -5.67 -15.80
CA GLY A 426 -10.45 -4.36 -16.21
C GLY A 426 -9.43 -3.24 -16.02
N CYS A 427 -9.72 -2.10 -16.62
CA CYS A 427 -8.95 -0.87 -16.47
C CYS A 427 -9.42 -0.10 -15.23
N LEU A 428 -8.65 -0.14 -14.17
CA LEU A 428 -8.97 0.55 -12.91
C LEU A 428 -8.04 1.72 -12.63
N ASP A 429 -6.86 1.72 -13.23
CA ASP A 429 -5.77 2.65 -12.94
C ASP A 429 -5.67 3.72 -14.03
N TYR A 430 -5.39 4.95 -13.63
CA TYR A 430 -5.24 6.07 -14.57
C TYR A 430 -4.17 7.05 -14.13
N ILE A 431 -3.59 7.73 -15.13
CA ILE A 431 -2.75 8.92 -14.95
C ILE A 431 -3.50 10.06 -15.64
N PHE A 432 -4.34 10.78 -14.89
CA PHE A 432 -5.04 11.94 -15.45
C PHE A 432 -4.10 13.15 -15.50
N VAL A 433 -3.99 13.77 -16.67
CA VAL A 433 -3.13 14.94 -16.92
C VAL A 433 -3.92 16.03 -17.62
N GLU A 434 -3.53 17.29 -17.40
CA GLU A 434 -4.17 18.44 -18.05
C GLU A 434 -3.68 18.58 -19.50
N ASP A 435 -4.49 18.16 -20.48
CA ASP A 435 -4.11 18.08 -21.90
C ASP A 435 -3.86 19.44 -22.56
N ASN A 436 -4.43 20.50 -22.00
CA ASN A 436 -4.18 21.88 -22.40
C ASN A 436 -2.79 22.40 -21.97
N THR A 437 -2.06 21.67 -21.11
CA THR A 437 -0.72 22.08 -20.64
C THR A 437 0.33 20.97 -20.67
N MET A 438 -0.07 19.73 -20.96
CA MET A 438 0.83 18.58 -21.04
C MET A 438 0.52 17.74 -22.28
N GLU A 439 1.56 17.34 -23.00
CA GLU A 439 1.49 16.40 -24.12
C GLU A 439 2.01 15.03 -23.69
N VAL A 440 1.33 13.95 -24.09
CA VAL A 440 1.84 12.58 -23.90
C VAL A 440 2.83 12.27 -25.01
N LYS A 441 4.12 12.13 -24.69
CA LYS A 441 5.16 11.81 -25.67
C LYS A 441 5.24 10.32 -25.97
N GLN A 442 5.13 9.50 -24.93
CA GLN A 442 5.05 8.05 -25.07
C GLN A 442 4.29 7.43 -23.91
N VAL A 443 3.65 6.30 -24.21
CA VAL A 443 3.10 5.38 -23.21
C VAL A 443 3.91 4.10 -23.31
N ILE A 444 4.43 3.61 -22.19
CA ILE A 444 5.19 2.37 -22.20
C ILE A 444 4.20 1.21 -22.35
N PRO A 445 4.34 0.36 -23.38
CA PRO A 445 3.35 -0.66 -23.69
C PRO A 445 3.00 -1.52 -22.47
N LEU A 446 1.71 -1.79 -22.29
CA LEU A 446 1.23 -2.76 -21.32
C LEU A 446 1.37 -4.19 -21.90
N PRO A 447 1.50 -5.21 -21.04
CA PRO A 447 1.32 -6.60 -21.44
C PRO A 447 -0.01 -6.81 -22.16
N ASP A 448 0.00 -7.62 -23.22
CA ASP A 448 -1.23 -8.06 -23.88
C ASP A 448 -1.87 -9.25 -23.16
N GLU A 449 -3.06 -9.66 -23.60
CA GLU A 449 -3.75 -10.80 -23.00
C GLU A 449 -3.01 -12.14 -23.21
N THR A 450 -2.26 -12.28 -24.31
CA THR A 450 -1.46 -13.48 -24.58
C THR A 450 -0.31 -13.63 -23.58
N GLU A 451 0.26 -12.52 -23.09
CA GLU A 451 1.26 -12.51 -22.02
C GLU A 451 0.61 -12.77 -20.64
N LEU A 452 -0.46 -12.04 -20.31
CA LEU A 452 -1.10 -12.11 -18.99
C LEU A 452 -1.78 -13.45 -18.70
N SER A 453 -2.35 -14.10 -19.72
CA SER A 453 -3.07 -15.37 -19.57
C SER A 453 -2.16 -16.59 -19.34
N GLN A 454 -0.84 -16.47 -19.55
CA GLN A 454 0.11 -17.60 -19.43
C GLN A 454 0.18 -18.20 -18.02
N TYR A 455 -0.28 -17.47 -17.00
CA TYR A 455 -0.07 -17.82 -15.59
C TYR A 455 -1.38 -17.88 -14.78
N ASN A 456 -2.51 -18.15 -15.43
CA ASN A 456 -3.87 -18.20 -14.86
C ASN A 456 -4.39 -16.88 -14.27
N GLY A 457 -3.51 -15.89 -13.98
CA GLY A 457 -3.86 -14.58 -13.45
C GLY A 457 -2.65 -13.89 -12.81
N LEU A 458 -2.88 -12.68 -12.31
CA LEU A 458 -1.92 -11.90 -11.52
C LEU A 458 -2.38 -11.83 -10.05
N PRO A 459 -1.46 -11.81 -9.05
CA PRO A 459 -0.02 -11.93 -9.18
C PRO A 459 0.40 -13.38 -9.47
N ASN A 460 1.66 -13.56 -9.85
CA ASN A 460 2.28 -14.86 -10.08
C ASN A 460 3.79 -14.78 -9.85
N LYS A 461 4.53 -15.82 -10.25
CA LYS A 461 6.00 -15.89 -10.12
C LYS A 461 6.72 -14.68 -10.74
N TYR A 462 6.17 -14.10 -11.80
CA TYR A 462 6.83 -13.07 -12.62
C TYR A 462 6.25 -11.67 -12.40
N TYR A 463 4.98 -11.57 -11.98
CA TYR A 463 4.31 -10.30 -11.67
C TYR A 463 3.95 -10.20 -10.19
N PRO A 464 4.41 -9.16 -9.49
CA PRO A 464 4.28 -9.06 -8.03
C PRO A 464 3.01 -8.37 -7.53
N SER A 465 2.08 -8.04 -8.42
CA SER A 465 0.79 -7.42 -8.10
C SER A 465 -0.27 -8.01 -9.03
N ASP A 466 -1.53 -7.94 -8.62
CA ASP A 466 -2.69 -8.18 -9.48
C ASP A 466 -2.96 -7.02 -10.46
N HIS A 467 -2.25 -5.90 -10.29
CA HIS A 467 -2.23 -4.79 -11.23
C HIS A 467 -0.96 -4.76 -12.09
N VAL A 468 -1.01 -3.98 -13.18
CA VAL A 468 0.10 -3.64 -14.06
C VAL A 468 0.45 -2.17 -13.90
N ALA A 469 1.73 -1.85 -13.75
CA ALA A 469 2.19 -0.46 -13.66
C ALA A 469 1.88 0.31 -14.95
N LEU A 470 1.24 1.48 -14.83
CA LEU A 470 1.12 2.44 -15.94
C LEU A 470 2.32 3.37 -15.94
N VAL A 471 2.91 3.60 -17.12
CA VAL A 471 4.10 4.44 -17.28
C VAL A 471 3.93 5.31 -18.53
N ALA A 472 4.10 6.62 -18.36
CA ALA A 472 4.02 7.59 -19.45
C ALA A 472 5.12 8.65 -19.34
N ASP A 473 5.61 9.09 -20.49
CA ASP A 473 6.45 10.29 -20.59
C ASP A 473 5.59 11.46 -21.06
N LEU A 474 5.65 12.54 -20.31
CA LEU A 474 4.86 13.74 -20.51
C LEU A 474 5.78 14.90 -20.87
N LEU A 475 5.43 15.71 -21.85
CA LEU A 475 6.07 17.01 -22.10
C LEU A 475 5.20 18.09 -21.46
N ILE A 476 5.79 18.89 -20.57
CA ILE A 476 5.08 19.98 -19.91
C ILE A 476 5.31 21.27 -20.69
N ASN A 477 4.25 21.82 -21.27
CA ASN A 477 4.29 23.02 -22.10
C ASN A 477 4.34 24.28 -21.21
N ASN A 478 5.28 25.18 -21.47
CA ASN A 478 5.31 26.49 -20.82
C ASN A 478 4.30 27.41 -21.52
N ARG A 479 3.50 28.17 -20.75
CA ARG A 479 2.53 29.11 -21.36
C ARG A 479 3.18 30.23 -22.18
N ASN A 480 4.47 30.50 -21.99
CA ASN A 480 5.20 31.57 -22.69
C ASN A 480 5.81 31.15 -24.05
N SER A 481 5.30 30.08 -24.67
CA SER A 481 5.86 29.54 -25.95
C SER A 481 5.07 29.94 -27.20
N TRP A 482 4.10 30.85 -27.09
CA TRP A 482 3.26 31.30 -28.20
C TRP A 482 3.32 32.81 -28.38
#